data_AF-A0A521G284-F1
#
_entry.id   AF-A0A521G284-F1
#
_cell.length_a   1.000
_cell.length_b   1.000
_cell.length_c   1.000
_cell.angle_alpha   90.00
_cell.angle_beta   90.00
_cell.angle_gamma   90.00
#
_symmetry.space_group_name_H-M   'P 1'
#
loop_
_entity.id
_entity.type
_entity.pdbx_description
1 polymer ?
#
loop_
_entity_poly.entity_id
_entity_poly.type
_entity_poly.pdbx_seq_one_letter_code
_entity_poly.pdbx_strand_id
1 'polypeptide(L)'
;MGPSFDCQLKATINWTEDNNFISYDLDAEYYNKLLYRKEKSSIPCLLVVMCLPRDKNEWIQVSEQQLIIKKCCYYYSVNGEPTENSSTKRVRIPKSQLLTPSAVQSLMERISSGEIS
;
A
#
# COMPACT_ATOMS: atom_id res chain seq x y z
N MET A 1 2.07 1.21 25.34
CA MET A 1 1.56 1.79 24.08
C MET A 1 0.83 0.67 23.35
N GLY A 2 -0.38 0.92 22.84
CA GLY A 2 -1.07 -0.06 21.99
C GLY A 2 -0.36 -0.24 20.64
N PRO A 3 -0.63 -1.33 19.90
CA PRO A 3 -0.07 -1.50 18.57
C PRO A 3 -0.46 -0.32 17.68
N SER A 4 0.48 0.16 16.87
CA SER A 4 0.26 1.25 15.92
C SER A 4 1.17 1.08 14.71
N PHE A 5 0.72 1.57 13.56
CA PHE A 5 1.52 1.67 12.36
C PHE A 5 1.18 2.98 11.65
N ASP A 6 2.15 3.51 10.93
CA ASP A 6 1.91 4.60 10.00
C ASP A 6 1.64 4.05 8.61
N CYS A 7 0.96 4.83 7.78
CA CYS A 7 0.82 4.50 6.38
C CYS A 7 1.10 5.70 5.48
N GLN A 8 1.70 5.43 4.32
CA GLN A 8 1.77 6.35 3.21
C GLN A 8 0.71 5.97 2.19
N LEU A 9 -0.30 6.83 2.05
CA LEU A 9 -1.37 6.65 1.09
C LEU A 9 -0.99 7.25 -0.27
N LYS A 10 -1.15 6.47 -1.33
CA LYS A 10 -0.98 6.87 -2.73
C LYS A 10 -2.21 6.46 -3.52
N ALA A 11 -2.65 7.32 -4.42
CA ALA A 11 -3.70 6.99 -5.39
C ALA A 11 -3.17 7.23 -6.79
N THR A 12 -3.35 6.27 -7.70
CA THR A 12 -2.70 6.31 -9.02
C THR A 12 -3.53 5.59 -10.07
N ILE A 13 -3.49 6.09 -11.31
CA ILE A 13 -3.95 5.40 -12.52
C ILE A 13 -2.83 4.59 -13.19
N ASN A 14 -1.58 4.85 -12.80
CA ASN A 14 -0.38 4.20 -13.32
C ASN A 14 -0.05 2.99 -12.44
N TRP A 15 -0.75 1.90 -12.69
CA TRP A 15 -0.53 0.60 -12.07
C TRP A 15 -0.82 -0.49 -13.11
N THR A 16 -0.24 -1.67 -12.91
CA THR A 16 -0.54 -2.86 -13.71
C THR A 16 -0.82 -4.04 -12.79
N GLU A 17 -1.50 -5.06 -13.29
CA GLU A 17 -1.71 -6.29 -12.54
C GLU A 17 -1.36 -7.52 -13.37
N ASP A 18 -0.88 -8.55 -12.67
CA ASP A 18 -0.84 -9.91 -13.15
C ASP A 18 -1.85 -10.77 -12.36
N ASN A 19 -1.82 -12.10 -12.50
CA ASN A 19 -2.75 -12.97 -11.80
C ASN A 19 -2.72 -12.81 -10.28
N ASN A 20 -1.54 -12.54 -9.70
CA ASN A 20 -1.31 -12.60 -8.26
C ASN A 20 -0.89 -11.25 -7.65
N PHE A 21 -0.35 -10.33 -8.45
CA PHE A 21 0.26 -9.09 -7.97
C PHE A 21 -0.26 -7.85 -8.68
N ILE A 22 -0.29 -6.76 -7.91
CA ILE A 22 -0.35 -5.39 -8.40
C ILE A 22 1.09 -4.87 -8.49
N SER A 23 1.45 -4.23 -9.59
CA SER A 23 2.74 -3.56 -9.75
C SER A 23 2.55 -2.04 -9.74
N TYR A 24 3.39 -1.37 -8.96
CA TYR A 24 3.42 0.08 -8.85
C TYR A 24 4.88 0.56 -8.82
N ASP A 25 5.17 1.64 -9.54
CA ASP A 25 6.49 2.25 -9.55
C ASP A 25 6.52 3.38 -8.51
N LEU A 26 7.16 3.10 -7.37
CA LEU A 26 7.34 4.05 -6.27
C LEU A 26 8.61 4.87 -6.50
N ASP A 27 8.62 6.17 -6.19
CA ASP A 27 9.86 6.95 -6.30
C ASP A 27 10.97 6.32 -5.45
N ALA A 28 12.16 6.21 -6.04
CA ALA A 28 13.29 5.52 -5.42
C ALA A 28 13.69 6.14 -4.06
N GLU A 29 13.61 7.47 -3.95
CA GLU A 29 13.84 8.18 -2.69
C GLU A 29 12.82 7.77 -1.60
N TYR A 30 11.54 7.66 -1.94
CA TYR A 30 10.51 7.22 -0.99
C TYR A 30 10.63 5.74 -0.63
N TYR A 31 11.00 4.89 -1.59
CA TYR A 31 11.32 3.49 -1.32
C TYR A 31 12.43 3.35 -0.27
N ASN A 32 13.54 4.06 -0.46
CA ASN A 32 14.67 4.05 0.48
C ASN A 32 14.29 4.64 1.84
N LYS A 33 13.46 5.70 1.89
CA LYS A 33 12.93 6.25 3.15
C LYS A 33 12.07 5.25 3.92
N LEU A 34 11.22 4.49 3.22
CA LEU A 34 10.38 3.47 3.86
C LEU A 34 11.23 2.30 4.40
N LEU A 35 12.25 1.87 3.66
CA LEU A 35 13.23 0.88 4.15
C LEU A 35 13.97 1.38 5.38
N TYR A 36 14.55 2.57 5.31
CA TYR A 36 15.26 3.18 6.44
C TYR A 36 14.38 3.28 7.69
N ARG A 37 13.12 3.68 7.50
CA ARG A 37 12.16 3.77 8.60
C ARG A 37 11.89 2.40 9.21
N LYS A 38 11.73 1.36 8.39
CA LYS A 38 11.53 -0.01 8.88
C LYS A 38 12.71 -0.50 9.73
N GLU A 39 13.94 -0.17 9.34
CA GLU A 39 15.13 -0.59 10.09
C GLU A 39 15.35 0.17 11.40
N LYS A 40 14.90 1.43 11.48
CA LYS A 40 15.25 2.35 12.57
C LYS A 40 14.08 2.72 13.49
N SER A 41 12.85 2.52 13.05
CA SER A 41 11.65 2.86 13.81
C SER A 41 11.04 1.62 14.45
N SER A 42 10.54 1.76 15.66
CA SER A 42 9.69 0.74 16.31
C SER A 42 8.25 0.75 15.81
N ILE A 43 7.87 1.74 14.99
CA ILE A 43 6.52 1.87 14.43
C ILE A 43 6.61 1.62 12.91
N PRO A 44 6.07 0.49 12.43
CA PRO A 44 6.16 0.13 11.02
C PRO A 44 5.41 1.14 10.15
N CYS A 45 5.89 1.31 8.91
CA CYS A 45 5.24 2.17 7.93
C CYS A 45 4.88 1.38 6.68
N LEU A 46 3.59 1.33 6.37
CA LEU A 46 3.05 0.61 5.22
C LEU A 46 2.83 1.56 4.04
N LEU A 47 3.21 1.11 2.85
CA LEU A 47 2.75 1.72 1.61
C LEU A 47 1.32 1.25 1.34
N VAL A 48 0.41 2.17 1.09
CA VAL A 48 -0.97 1.86 0.68
C VAL A 48 -1.22 2.48 -0.69
N VAL A 49 -1.57 1.66 -1.67
CA VAL A 49 -1.80 2.08 -3.06
C VAL A 49 -3.25 1.84 -3.45
N MET A 50 -3.97 2.92 -3.74
CA MET A 50 -5.30 2.90 -4.36
C MET A 50 -5.16 2.85 -5.87
N CYS A 51 -5.61 1.73 -6.45
CA CYS A 51 -5.47 1.44 -7.87
C CYS A 51 -6.67 1.98 -8.66
N LEU A 52 -6.60 3.24 -9.10
CA LEU A 52 -7.73 3.91 -9.74
C LEU A 52 -7.92 3.47 -11.21
N PRO A 53 -9.16 3.41 -11.72
CA PRO A 53 -9.42 3.28 -13.15
C PRO A 53 -8.76 4.42 -13.95
N ARG A 54 -8.37 4.17 -15.20
CA ARG A 54 -7.77 5.21 -16.06
C ARG A 54 -8.76 6.33 -16.40
N ASP A 55 -10.03 5.99 -16.60
CA ASP A 55 -11.10 6.96 -16.77
C ASP A 55 -11.55 7.49 -15.40
N LYS A 56 -11.44 8.80 -15.20
CA LYS A 56 -11.84 9.50 -13.97
C LYS A 56 -13.34 9.43 -13.72
N ASN A 57 -14.16 9.35 -14.77
CA ASN A 57 -15.62 9.25 -14.65
C ASN A 57 -16.06 7.92 -14.02
N GLU A 58 -15.16 6.93 -14.01
CA GLU A 58 -15.41 5.65 -13.37
C GLU A 58 -15.07 5.63 -11.88
N TRP A 59 -14.41 6.65 -11.33
CA TRP A 59 -13.92 6.60 -9.95
C TRP A 59 -15.06 6.57 -8.94
N ILE A 60 -16.08 7.40 -9.17
CA ILE A 60 -17.22 7.57 -8.28
C ILE A 60 -18.49 7.58 -9.13
N GLN A 61 -19.45 6.74 -8.78
CA GLN A 61 -20.78 6.75 -9.37
C GLN A 61 -21.79 7.01 -8.25
N VAL A 62 -22.63 8.02 -8.46
CA VAL A 62 -23.65 8.44 -7.51
C VAL A 62 -25.01 8.22 -8.15
N SER A 63 -25.88 7.46 -7.50
CA SER A 63 -27.30 7.38 -7.82
C SER A 63 -28.13 7.48 -6.54
N GLU A 64 -29.45 7.63 -6.68
CA GLU A 64 -30.36 7.65 -5.51
C GLU A 64 -30.30 6.36 -4.70
N GLN A 65 -29.92 5.24 -5.31
CA GLN A 65 -29.86 3.93 -4.67
C GLN A 65 -28.51 3.66 -4.00
N GLN A 66 -27.41 4.21 -4.54
CA GLN A 66 -26.07 3.88 -4.04
C GLN A 66 -25.01 4.91 -4.42
N LEU A 67 -23.98 4.94 -3.58
CA LEU A 67 -22.68 5.55 -3.85
C LEU A 67 -21.67 4.43 -4.08
N ILE A 68 -21.14 4.32 -5.31
CA ILE A 68 -20.07 3.37 -5.65
C ILE A 68 -18.76 4.12 -5.79
N ILE A 69 -17.74 3.69 -5.05
CA ILE A 69 -16.34 4.10 -5.25
C ILE A 69 -15.63 2.89 -5.85
N LYS A 70 -15.17 3.00 -7.10
CA LYS A 70 -14.55 1.87 -7.79
C LYS A 70 -13.11 1.65 -7.34
N LYS A 71 -12.73 0.36 -7.32
CA LYS A 71 -11.41 -0.17 -6.95
C LYS A 71 -11.12 -0.09 -5.45
N CYS A 72 -9.98 -0.63 -5.06
CA CYS A 72 -9.61 -0.82 -3.67
C CYS A 72 -8.17 -0.38 -3.42
N CYS A 73 -7.84 -0.26 -2.14
CA CYS A 73 -6.49 -0.03 -1.66
C CYS A 73 -5.80 -1.36 -1.39
N TYR A 74 -4.51 -1.45 -1.73
CA TYR A 74 -3.65 -2.56 -1.35
C TYR A 74 -2.55 -2.03 -0.43
N TYR A 75 -2.21 -2.76 0.62
CA TYR A 75 -1.11 -2.40 1.51
C TYR A 75 0.14 -3.20 1.17
N TYR A 76 1.32 -2.68 1.50
CA TYR A 76 2.61 -3.33 1.31
C TYR A 76 3.61 -2.83 2.36
N SER A 77 4.30 -3.76 3.02
CA SER A 77 5.48 -3.43 3.84
C SER A 77 6.69 -3.50 2.92
N VAL A 78 7.42 -2.40 2.80
CA VAL A 78 8.58 -2.35 1.92
C VAL A 78 9.68 -3.25 2.48
N ASN A 79 10.15 -4.16 1.64
CA ASN A 79 11.18 -5.14 1.95
C ASN A 79 12.25 -5.15 0.84
N GLY A 80 13.45 -5.59 1.19
CA GLY A 80 14.60 -5.71 0.28
C GLY A 80 15.71 -4.73 0.62
N GLU A 81 16.64 -4.57 -0.32
CA GLU A 81 17.79 -3.67 -0.19
C GLU A 81 17.46 -2.29 -0.78
N PRO A 82 18.09 -1.21 -0.26
CA PRO A 82 18.02 0.11 -0.85
C PRO A 82 18.35 0.07 -2.35
N THR A 83 17.69 0.93 -3.12
CA THR A 83 17.97 1.06 -4.55
C THR A 83 18.86 2.26 -4.81
N GLU A 84 19.81 2.11 -5.74
CA GLU A 84 20.61 3.22 -6.29
C GLU A 84 19.93 3.92 -7.48
N ASN A 85 18.75 3.45 -7.91
CA ASN A 85 18.02 4.09 -8.99
C ASN A 85 17.63 5.52 -8.57
N SER A 86 17.75 6.48 -9.47
CA SER A 86 17.38 7.88 -9.23
C SER A 86 15.90 8.17 -9.53
N SER A 87 15.22 7.28 -10.27
CA SER A 87 13.84 7.48 -10.70
C SER A 87 12.85 6.71 -9.82
N THR A 88 12.57 5.45 -10.13
CA THR A 88 11.56 4.66 -9.45
C THR A 88 12.03 3.24 -9.14
N LYS A 89 11.42 2.63 -8.12
CA LYS A 89 11.53 1.22 -7.80
C LYS A 89 10.17 0.57 -7.94
N ARG A 90 10.09 -0.44 -8.81
CA ARG A 90 8.88 -1.26 -8.93
C ARG A 90 8.67 -2.10 -7.67
N VAL A 91 7.52 -1.94 -7.04
CA VAL A 91 7.03 -2.79 -5.96
C VAL A 91 5.94 -3.72 -6.50
N ARG A 92 5.95 -4.97 -6.02
CA ARG A 92 4.93 -5.98 -6.36
C ARG A 92 4.14 -6.30 -5.10
N ILE A 93 2.87 -5.91 -5.11
CA ILE A 93 1.96 -6.02 -3.97
C ILE A 93 1.05 -7.22 -4.23
N PRO A 94 1.05 -8.27 -3.38
CA PRO A 94 0.13 -9.39 -3.56
C PRO A 94 -1.32 -8.91 -3.52
N LYS A 95 -2.17 -9.41 -4.43
CA LYS A 95 -3.62 -9.08 -4.45
C LYS A 95 -4.35 -9.52 -3.17
N SER A 96 -3.79 -10.47 -2.43
CA SER A 96 -4.26 -10.87 -1.11
C SER A 96 -4.05 -9.79 -0.05
N GLN A 97 -3.16 -8.81 -0.26
CA GLN A 97 -2.98 -7.66 0.63
C GLN A 97 -3.97 -6.54 0.34
N LEU A 98 -5.24 -6.91 0.18
CA LEU A 98 -6.34 -5.97 0.07
C LEU A 98 -6.54 -5.27 1.42
N LEU A 99 -6.64 -3.94 1.42
CA LEU A 99 -6.86 -3.17 2.63
C LEU A 99 -8.35 -3.18 2.99
N THR A 100 -8.74 -4.16 3.80
CA THR A 100 -10.08 -4.29 4.38
C THR A 100 -10.04 -4.00 5.88
N PRO A 101 -11.19 -3.75 6.53
CA PRO A 101 -11.25 -3.65 7.99
C PRO A 101 -10.65 -4.87 8.71
N SER A 102 -10.91 -6.08 8.21
CA SER A 102 -10.32 -7.32 8.74
C SER A 102 -8.80 -7.38 8.55
N ALA A 103 -8.29 -6.94 7.39
CA ALA A 103 -6.85 -6.89 7.15
C ALA A 103 -6.15 -5.90 8.09
N VAL A 104 -6.78 -4.76 8.39
CA VAL A 104 -6.25 -3.79 9.36
C VAL A 104 -6.22 -4.38 10.77
N GLN A 105 -7.27 -5.10 11.19
CA GLN A 105 -7.28 -5.80 12.48
C GLN A 105 -6.15 -6.83 12.57
N SER A 106 -5.99 -7.68 11.54
CA SER A 106 -4.90 -8.66 11.48
C SER A 106 -3.52 -8.00 11.46
N LEU A 107 -3.35 -6.84 10.80
CA LEU A 107 -2.10 -6.09 10.85
C LEU A 107 -1.78 -5.63 12.27
N MET A 108 -2.76 -5.11 13.00
CA MET A 108 -2.59 -4.65 14.38
C MET A 108 -2.23 -5.79 15.33
N GLU A 109 -2.85 -6.96 15.16
CA GLU A 109 -2.52 -8.18 15.91
C GLU A 109 -1.08 -8.63 15.64
N ARG A 110 -0.66 -8.63 14.37
CA ARG A 110 0.71 -9.01 13.96
C ARG A 110 1.78 -8.02 14.44
N ILE A 111 1.44 -6.74 14.53
CA ILE A 111 2.30 -5.73 15.16
C ILE A 111 2.40 -5.99 16.67
N SER A 112 1.28 -6.33 17.31
CA SER A 112 1.27 -6.67 18.73
C SER A 112 2.05 -7.94 19.06
N SER A 113 2.12 -8.92 18.14
CA SER A 113 2.90 -10.15 18.31
C SER A 113 4.39 -9.99 17.94
N GLY A 114 4.78 -8.87 17.33
CA GLY A 114 6.15 -8.61 16.87
C GLY A 114 6.50 -9.24 15.52
N GLU A 115 5.50 -9.76 14.78
CA GLU A 115 5.69 -10.32 13.42
C GLU A 115 5.92 -9.23 12.36
N ILE A 116 5.50 -8.00 12.63
CA ILE A 116 5.72 -6.83 11.79
C ILE A 116 6.45 -5.78 12.63
N SER A 117 7.74 -5.64 12.38
CA SER A 117 8.61 -4.56 12.85
C SER A 117 9.07 -3.67 11.70
#